data_AF-A0A352AMP8-F1
#
_entry.id   AF-A0A352AMP8-F1
#
_cell.length_a   1.000
_cell.length_b   1.000
_cell.length_c   1.000
_cell.angle_alpha   90.00
_cell.angle_beta   90.00
_cell.angle_gamma   90.00
#
_symmetry.space_group_name_H-M   'P 1'
#
loop_
_entity.id
_entity.type
_entity.pdbx_description
1 polymer ?
#
loop_
_entity_poly.entity_id
_entity_poly.type
_entity_poly.pdbx_seq_one_letter_code
_entity_poly.pdbx_strand_id
1 'polypeptide(L)'
;MYWYTIEPLDLLLFREAKPFSPGEGSWAKGQFPPLPITVFQALRSILPSYGTKAEDKKRDLEFLGPFLLDTKGTLWLTTPKDLLAVQTKPPTAEDTSEDKVDEHTHNWQATLRFQPAEGEDDLWKHLCFDPDRLPPMVTPKLDKNQFICRPLPWITAQGLGQYLKGEQLDPHQFHDHPWSVQILPHIHMDDGTRQVKDQEGYFTEVAIRLHPGWKLVAAMSYELQKAEVVRLGGEGHRALVSPVPSFQEWQYLQEYEQPGQSSDFAYLLTPGLAEKDTALYGVYPSNWQEHLKGCVSDRALLWGGVSQIRRRLPKSEETLGQTADTEQLIQPEFALLPQRAFVPSGTVYLFKEKPLPDKLPNYAQLLPSENSQWGETFRQLNYGKLLWGTRT
;
A
#
# COMPACT_ATOMS: atom_id res chain seq x y z
N MET A 1 4.17 22.18 1.09
CA MET A 1 2.99 21.54 1.72
C MET A 1 3.03 21.80 3.21
N TYR A 2 1.86 21.79 3.87
CA TYR A 2 1.70 21.94 5.32
C TYR A 2 1.35 20.59 5.94
N TRP A 3 1.86 20.32 7.15
CA TRP A 3 1.69 19.03 7.84
C TRP A 3 0.59 19.06 8.88
N TYR A 4 -0.13 17.94 9.00
CA TYR A 4 -1.27 17.75 9.87
C TYR A 4 -1.20 16.41 10.60
N THR A 5 -1.46 16.43 11.90
CA THR A 5 -1.83 15.21 12.63
C THR A 5 -3.32 14.99 12.49
N ILE A 6 -3.72 13.71 12.44
CA ILE A 6 -5.09 13.26 12.29
C ILE A 6 -5.31 12.23 13.39
N GLU A 7 -5.95 12.67 14.46
CA GLU A 7 -6.18 11.90 15.68
C GLU A 7 -7.62 11.38 15.69
N PRO A 8 -7.83 10.06 15.56
CA PRO A 8 -9.16 9.48 15.66
C PRO A 8 -9.76 9.78 17.03
N LEU A 9 -10.98 10.30 17.06
CA LEU A 9 -11.72 10.54 18.31
C LEU A 9 -12.27 9.23 18.87
N ASP A 10 -12.42 8.22 18.02
CA ASP A 10 -12.92 6.90 18.31
C ASP A 10 -12.24 5.84 17.42
N LEU A 11 -13.01 4.85 16.96
CA LEU A 11 -12.55 3.83 16.03
C LEU A 11 -12.52 4.38 14.60
N LEU A 12 -11.75 3.73 13.72
CA LEU A 12 -11.74 4.02 12.30
C LEU A 12 -12.27 2.82 11.52
N LEU A 13 -13.08 3.06 10.49
CA LEU A 13 -13.53 2.02 9.57
C LEU A 13 -13.18 2.39 8.14
N PHE A 14 -12.34 1.59 7.49
CA PHE A 14 -11.95 1.79 6.08
C PHE A 14 -12.35 0.60 5.24
N ARG A 15 -13.58 0.62 4.73
CA ARG A 15 -14.17 -0.53 4.05
C ARG A 15 -13.38 -0.95 2.81
N GLU A 16 -13.19 -2.25 2.65
CA GLU A 16 -12.68 -2.85 1.40
C GLU A 16 -13.68 -2.71 0.24
N ALA A 17 -13.18 -2.95 -0.97
CA ALA A 17 -13.89 -2.92 -2.26
C ALA A 17 -15.09 -3.89 -2.40
N LYS A 18 -15.28 -4.82 -1.46
CA LYS A 18 -16.30 -5.86 -1.59
C LYS A 18 -17.70 -5.25 -1.43
N PRO A 19 -18.65 -5.54 -2.35
CA PRO A 19 -20.02 -5.07 -2.21
C PRO A 19 -20.60 -5.59 -0.90
N PHE A 20 -21.37 -4.72 -0.26
CA PHE A 20 -22.07 -5.02 0.96
C PHE A 20 -23.54 -4.71 0.72
N SER A 21 -24.32 -5.77 0.70
CA SER A 21 -25.76 -5.71 0.91
C SER A 21 -26.00 -6.29 2.30
N PRO A 22 -26.71 -5.60 3.20
CA PRO A 22 -27.06 -6.19 4.48
C PRO A 22 -27.79 -7.54 4.24
N GLY A 23 -27.21 -8.64 4.73
CA GLY A 23 -27.72 -10.01 4.51
C GLY A 23 -26.83 -10.94 3.67
N GLU A 24 -25.99 -10.43 2.76
CA GLU A 24 -25.14 -11.28 1.88
C GLU A 24 -23.66 -11.37 2.30
N GLY A 25 -23.24 -10.59 3.29
CA GLY A 25 -21.89 -10.67 3.84
C GLY A 25 -21.73 -9.80 5.08
N SER A 26 -21.65 -10.43 6.26
CA SER A 26 -21.72 -9.71 7.54
C SER A 26 -20.41 -9.04 7.97
N TRP A 27 -19.35 -9.07 7.17
CA TRP A 27 -18.00 -8.64 7.58
C TRP A 27 -17.45 -7.57 6.64
N ALA A 28 -17.31 -6.34 7.12
CA ALA A 28 -16.58 -5.28 6.43
C ALA A 28 -15.14 -5.22 6.96
N LYS A 29 -14.22 -6.02 6.40
CA LYS A 29 -12.78 -5.86 6.67
C LYS A 29 -12.26 -4.58 6.01
N GLY A 30 -11.26 -3.99 6.62
CA GLY A 30 -10.69 -2.74 6.16
C GLY A 30 -9.19 -2.75 6.01
N GLN A 31 -8.71 -1.97 5.05
CA GLN A 31 -7.29 -1.78 4.80
C GLN A 31 -6.74 -0.64 5.67
N PHE A 32 -5.67 -0.91 6.42
CA PHE A 32 -5.00 0.09 7.25
C PHE A 32 -3.46 0.05 7.10
N PRO A 33 -2.78 1.21 6.96
CA PRO A 33 -3.32 2.56 6.80
C PRO A 33 -4.23 2.71 5.57
N PRO A 34 -5.20 3.64 5.58
CA PRO A 34 -6.11 3.82 4.46
C PRO A 34 -5.40 4.42 3.24
N LEU A 35 -5.96 4.21 2.04
CA LEU A 35 -5.43 4.83 0.84
C LEU A 35 -5.43 6.37 0.93
N PRO A 36 -4.48 7.07 0.26
CA PRO A 36 -4.34 8.52 0.30
C PRO A 36 -5.65 9.27 0.01
N ILE A 37 -6.45 8.77 -0.95
CA ILE A 37 -7.71 9.40 -1.36
C ILE A 37 -8.71 9.52 -0.20
N THR A 38 -8.76 8.54 0.69
CA THR A 38 -9.73 8.50 1.80
C THR A 38 -9.48 9.65 2.77
N VAL A 39 -8.21 9.83 3.16
CA VAL A 39 -7.81 10.90 4.07
C VAL A 39 -7.86 12.26 3.39
N PHE A 40 -7.43 12.33 2.12
CA PHE A 40 -7.55 13.56 1.34
C PHE A 40 -8.99 14.06 1.27
N GLN A 41 -9.97 13.19 0.99
CA GLN A 41 -11.37 13.60 0.91
C GLN A 41 -11.91 14.10 2.27
N ALA A 42 -11.49 13.48 3.37
CA ALA A 42 -11.81 13.94 4.71
C ALA A 42 -11.27 15.36 4.96
N LEU A 43 -9.99 15.62 4.67
CA LEU A 43 -9.38 16.94 4.85
C LEU A 43 -9.96 17.99 3.89
N ARG A 44 -10.23 17.60 2.64
CA ARG A 44 -10.87 18.46 1.63
C ARG A 44 -12.26 18.92 2.08
N SER A 45 -12.97 18.15 2.90
CA SER A 45 -14.30 18.51 3.40
C SER A 45 -14.31 19.69 4.38
N ILE A 46 -13.16 20.02 4.99
CA ILE A 46 -12.99 21.21 5.86
C ILE A 46 -13.01 22.50 5.04
N LEU A 47 -12.60 22.39 3.77
CA LEU A 47 -12.32 23.55 2.96
C LEU A 47 -13.62 24.27 2.56
N PRO A 48 -13.59 25.61 2.42
CA PRO A 48 -14.78 26.37 2.03
C PRO A 48 -15.44 25.80 0.77
N SER A 49 -16.78 25.82 0.72
CA SER A 49 -17.54 25.40 -0.44
C SER A 49 -17.01 26.04 -1.72
N TYR A 50 -16.95 25.25 -2.79
CA TYR A 50 -16.63 25.78 -4.11
C TYR A 50 -17.54 26.94 -4.48
N GLY A 51 -17.01 27.93 -5.20
CA GLY A 51 -17.84 28.92 -5.85
C GLY A 51 -18.85 28.26 -6.80
N THR A 52 -19.83 29.02 -7.26
CA THR A 52 -20.92 28.48 -8.09
C THR A 52 -20.48 28.16 -9.52
N LYS A 53 -19.32 28.66 -9.97
CA LYS A 53 -18.81 28.44 -11.32
C LYS A 53 -18.00 27.16 -11.45
N ALA A 54 -17.92 26.62 -12.67
CA ALA A 54 -17.16 25.39 -12.94
C ALA A 54 -15.65 25.55 -12.68
N GLU A 55 -15.09 26.72 -12.97
CA GLU A 55 -13.71 27.09 -12.65
C GLU A 55 -13.42 27.11 -11.15
N ASP A 56 -14.40 27.54 -10.33
CA ASP A 56 -14.26 27.57 -8.87
C ASP A 56 -14.31 26.17 -8.24
N LYS A 57 -14.83 25.15 -8.94
CA LYS A 57 -15.01 23.77 -8.44
C LYS A 57 -13.75 22.92 -8.45
N LYS A 58 -12.69 23.38 -9.13
CA LYS A 58 -11.37 22.74 -9.08
C LYS A 58 -10.51 23.49 -8.08
N ARG A 59 -10.05 22.78 -7.04
CA ARG A 59 -8.87 23.20 -6.27
C ARG A 59 -7.76 22.23 -6.64
N ASP A 60 -6.66 22.75 -7.16
CA ASP A 60 -5.43 22.00 -7.37
C ASP A 60 -4.75 21.84 -6.01
N LEU A 61 -5.18 20.81 -5.28
CA LEU A 61 -4.65 20.45 -3.97
C LEU A 61 -3.70 19.29 -4.12
N GLU A 62 -2.51 19.45 -3.57
CA GLU A 62 -1.57 18.36 -3.39
C GLU A 62 -1.76 17.74 -2.01
N PHE A 63 -1.55 16.43 -1.94
CA PHE A 63 -1.65 15.65 -0.70
C PHE A 63 -0.57 14.59 -0.65
N LEU A 64 -0.03 14.34 0.53
CA LEU A 64 0.97 13.30 0.78
C LEU A 64 0.66 12.57 2.09
N GLY A 65 0.61 11.25 2.03
CA GLY A 65 0.27 10.38 3.17
C GLY A 65 -0.97 9.53 2.88
N PRO A 66 -1.66 9.01 3.91
CA PRO A 66 -1.32 9.12 5.33
C PRO A 66 -0.15 8.24 5.73
N PHE A 67 0.60 8.69 6.73
CA PHE A 67 1.63 7.91 7.43
C PHE A 67 1.28 7.80 8.92
N LEU A 68 2.12 7.09 9.68
CA LEU A 68 1.93 6.91 11.11
C LEU A 68 2.86 7.82 11.91
N LEU A 69 2.34 8.33 13.02
CA LEU A 69 3.07 9.15 13.98
C LEU A 69 2.87 8.58 15.38
N ASP A 70 3.95 8.37 16.12
CA ASP A 70 3.87 7.86 17.47
C ASP A 70 3.71 8.98 18.52
N THR A 71 3.75 8.58 19.80
CA THR A 71 3.62 9.47 20.96
C THR A 71 4.75 10.47 21.11
N LYS A 72 5.91 10.22 20.49
CA LYS A 72 7.09 11.09 20.52
C LYS A 72 7.15 12.01 19.30
N GLY A 73 6.22 11.86 18.35
CA GLY A 73 6.24 12.59 17.10
C GLY A 73 7.20 12.00 16.06
N THR A 74 7.59 10.73 16.20
CA THR A 74 8.42 10.02 15.22
C THR A 74 7.57 9.53 14.05
N LEU A 75 8.06 9.74 12.83
CA LEU A 75 7.40 9.31 11.59
C LEU A 75 7.70 7.84 11.31
N TRP A 76 6.65 7.04 11.10
CA TRP A 76 6.73 5.62 10.81
C TRP A 76 6.18 5.29 9.41
N LEU A 77 6.94 4.48 8.68
CA LEU A 77 6.71 4.10 7.28
C LEU A 77 6.79 2.58 7.14
N THR A 78 6.28 2.05 6.02
CA THR A 78 6.32 0.62 5.77
C THR A 78 7.76 0.13 5.58
N THR A 79 8.15 -0.92 6.28
CA THR A 79 9.46 -1.54 6.12
C THR A 79 9.67 -2.01 4.66
N PRO A 80 10.84 -1.73 4.06
CA PRO A 80 11.18 -2.21 2.72
C PRO A 80 11.03 -3.73 2.60
N LYS A 81 10.34 -4.20 1.55
CA LYS A 81 9.97 -5.61 1.39
C LYS A 81 11.13 -6.51 1.02
N ASP A 82 12.23 -5.94 0.56
CA ASP A 82 13.47 -6.64 0.27
C ASP A 82 14.38 -6.83 1.49
N LEU A 83 14.07 -6.21 2.62
CA LEU A 83 14.90 -6.23 3.82
C LEU A 83 14.73 -7.54 4.60
N LEU A 84 15.86 -8.12 4.97
CA LEU A 84 15.97 -9.32 5.80
C LEU A 84 16.71 -8.96 7.08
N ALA A 85 16.28 -9.53 8.20
CA ALA A 85 17.01 -9.46 9.45
C ALA A 85 17.77 -10.78 9.67
N VAL A 86 18.97 -10.69 10.22
CA VAL A 86 19.84 -11.85 10.44
C VAL A 86 20.17 -11.98 11.91
N GLN A 87 19.98 -13.19 12.41
CA GLN A 87 20.32 -13.55 13.77
C GLN A 87 21.36 -14.68 13.79
N THR A 88 22.29 -14.63 14.76
CA THR A 88 23.29 -15.67 14.96
C THR A 88 22.86 -16.62 16.08
N LYS A 89 22.86 -17.93 15.80
CA LYS A 89 22.59 -18.96 16.79
C LYS A 89 23.67 -18.92 17.89
N PRO A 90 23.29 -18.93 19.18
CA PRO A 90 24.27 -19.06 20.25
C PRO A 90 24.92 -20.46 20.20
N PRO A 91 26.19 -20.61 20.63
CA PRO A 91 26.94 -21.87 20.51
C PRO A 91 26.32 -23.08 21.23
N THR A 92 25.41 -22.82 22.17
CA THR A 92 24.79 -23.82 23.06
C THR A 92 23.35 -24.16 22.67
N ALA A 93 22.79 -23.55 21.62
CA ALA A 93 21.47 -23.94 21.14
C ALA A 93 21.60 -25.28 20.41
N GLU A 94 20.86 -26.30 20.87
CA GLU A 94 20.60 -27.48 20.06
C GLU A 94 19.99 -27.04 18.72
N ASP A 95 20.20 -27.82 17.65
CA ASP A 95 19.53 -27.62 16.37
C ASP A 95 18.02 -27.88 16.56
N THR A 96 17.32 -26.94 17.18
CA THR A 96 15.87 -26.90 17.19
C THR A 96 15.44 -26.64 15.75
N SER A 97 14.88 -27.67 15.15
CA SER A 97 14.13 -27.58 13.91
C SER A 97 13.01 -26.56 14.10
N GLU A 98 13.19 -25.38 13.55
CA GLU A 98 12.26 -24.71 12.65
C GLU A 98 12.81 -23.31 12.40
N ASP A 99 13.11 -23.03 11.14
CA ASP A 99 13.23 -21.67 10.63
C ASP A 99 11.89 -20.98 10.90
N LYS A 100 11.72 -20.40 12.09
CA LYS A 100 10.58 -19.53 12.37
C LYS A 100 10.82 -18.19 11.69
N VAL A 101 10.79 -18.21 10.36
CA VAL A 101 10.92 -17.06 9.46
C VAL A 101 9.88 -15.98 9.82
N ASP A 102 8.80 -16.35 10.51
CA ASP A 102 7.71 -15.47 10.90
C ASP A 102 7.81 -14.88 12.31
N GLU A 103 8.84 -15.19 13.11
CA GLU A 103 9.06 -14.50 14.39
C GLU A 103 9.68 -13.11 14.13
N HIS A 104 8.85 -12.08 14.25
CA HIS A 104 9.32 -10.71 14.30
C HIS A 104 10.02 -10.44 15.63
N THR A 105 11.27 -10.00 15.58
CA THR A 105 12.09 -9.78 16.79
C THR A 105 12.90 -8.49 16.71
N HIS A 106 13.32 -7.97 17.86
CA HIS A 106 14.26 -6.85 17.98
C HIS A 106 15.71 -7.32 18.27
N ASN A 107 15.96 -8.63 18.26
CA ASN A 107 17.23 -9.21 18.73
C ASN A 107 18.14 -9.68 17.59
N TRP A 108 17.89 -9.22 16.36
CA TRP A 108 18.77 -9.46 15.22
C TRP A 108 20.02 -8.56 15.29
N GLN A 109 21.11 -9.00 14.66
CA GLN A 109 22.42 -8.32 14.73
C GLN A 109 22.77 -7.57 13.45
N ALA A 110 22.22 -7.99 12.31
CA ALA A 110 22.50 -7.41 11.01
C ALA A 110 21.27 -7.45 10.12
N THR A 111 21.31 -6.66 9.04
CA THR A 111 20.34 -6.72 7.96
C THR A 111 21.01 -7.10 6.66
N LEU A 112 20.27 -7.85 5.85
CA LEU A 112 20.61 -8.18 4.47
C LEU A 112 19.47 -7.75 3.56
N ARG A 113 19.66 -7.83 2.25
CA ARG A 113 18.60 -7.57 1.28
C ARG A 113 18.49 -8.72 0.29
N PHE A 114 17.30 -8.97 -0.23
CA PHE A 114 17.17 -9.90 -1.33
C PHE A 114 18.01 -9.48 -2.54
N GLN A 115 18.55 -10.48 -3.23
CA GLN A 115 19.30 -10.34 -4.46
C GLN A 115 18.61 -11.11 -5.59
N PRO A 116 18.74 -10.70 -6.86
CA PRO A 116 18.26 -11.49 -7.99
C PRO A 116 18.91 -12.88 -7.99
N ALA A 117 18.14 -13.92 -8.32
CA ALA A 117 18.70 -15.24 -8.55
C ALA A 117 19.57 -15.20 -9.82
N GLU A 118 20.87 -15.47 -9.66
CA GLU A 118 21.80 -15.60 -10.77
C GLU A 118 21.82 -17.07 -11.22
N GLY A 119 21.64 -17.30 -12.52
CA GLY A 119 21.43 -18.64 -13.08
C GLY A 119 22.62 -19.61 -12.96
N GLU A 120 23.81 -19.11 -12.61
CA GLU A 120 25.02 -19.90 -12.43
C GLU A 120 25.30 -20.28 -10.95
N ASP A 121 24.51 -19.78 -10.00
CA ASP A 121 24.68 -20.15 -8.59
C ASP A 121 24.10 -21.55 -8.33
N ASP A 122 24.98 -22.46 -7.92
CA ASP A 122 24.64 -23.84 -7.52
C ASP A 122 23.53 -23.90 -6.46
N LEU A 123 23.38 -22.86 -5.65
CA LEU A 123 22.33 -22.76 -4.62
C LEU A 123 20.92 -22.63 -5.22
N TRP A 124 20.80 -22.03 -6.41
CA TRP A 124 19.52 -21.67 -7.02
C TRP A 124 19.20 -22.44 -8.29
N LYS A 125 20.04 -23.40 -8.69
CA LYS A 125 19.88 -24.21 -9.92
C LYS A 125 18.56 -24.96 -10.07
N HIS A 126 17.82 -25.14 -8.97
CA HIS A 126 16.50 -25.81 -8.96
C HIS A 126 15.33 -24.83 -9.04
N LEU A 127 15.58 -23.51 -8.99
CA LEU A 127 14.53 -22.51 -9.20
C LEU A 127 14.17 -22.46 -10.69
N CYS A 128 12.94 -22.85 -11.01
CA CYS A 128 12.39 -22.73 -12.34
C CYS A 128 11.59 -21.43 -12.47
N PHE A 129 12.00 -20.55 -13.39
CA PHE A 129 11.27 -19.33 -13.72
C PHE A 129 11.44 -19.01 -15.20
N ASP A 130 10.54 -18.17 -15.72
CA ASP A 130 10.56 -17.71 -17.11
C ASP A 130 11.79 -16.81 -17.34
N PRO A 131 12.77 -17.20 -18.19
CA PRO A 131 14.00 -16.43 -18.40
C PRO A 131 13.75 -15.10 -19.12
N ASP A 132 12.60 -14.95 -19.79
CA ASP A 132 12.20 -13.70 -20.44
C ASP A 132 11.60 -12.69 -19.44
N ARG A 133 11.41 -13.09 -18.17
CA ARG A 133 10.91 -12.24 -17.08
C ARG A 133 12.00 -11.89 -16.07
N LEU A 134 11.66 -11.01 -15.13
CA LEU A 134 12.55 -10.69 -14.03
C LEU A 134 12.86 -11.95 -13.20
N PRO A 135 14.15 -12.18 -12.87
CA PRO A 135 14.51 -13.28 -12.00
C PRO A 135 13.87 -13.12 -10.62
N PRO A 136 13.55 -14.24 -9.93
CA PRO A 136 13.07 -14.18 -8.56
C PRO A 136 14.13 -13.55 -7.66
N MET A 137 13.66 -12.86 -6.63
CA MET A 137 14.50 -12.26 -5.60
C MET A 137 14.69 -13.29 -4.48
N VAL A 138 15.94 -13.65 -4.21
CA VAL A 138 16.35 -14.72 -3.31
C VAL A 138 17.19 -14.19 -2.16
N THR A 139 17.23 -14.95 -1.07
CA THR A 139 18.04 -14.65 0.12
C THR A 139 19.53 -14.73 -0.23
N PRO A 140 20.37 -13.78 0.21
CA PRO A 140 21.81 -13.94 0.11
C PRO A 140 22.31 -15.15 0.90
N LYS A 141 23.51 -15.61 0.58
CA LYS A 141 24.16 -16.70 1.30
C LYS A 141 24.42 -16.29 2.75
N LEU A 142 23.99 -17.12 3.69
CA LEU A 142 24.23 -16.96 5.12
C LEU A 142 25.38 -17.84 5.60
N ASP A 143 26.01 -17.44 6.69
CA ASP A 143 26.92 -18.31 7.43
C ASP A 143 26.16 -19.46 8.09
N LYS A 144 26.83 -20.60 8.33
CA LYS A 144 26.21 -21.81 8.90
C LYS A 144 25.50 -21.58 10.24
N ASN A 145 25.92 -20.58 11.00
CA ASN A 145 25.37 -20.26 12.31
C ASN A 145 24.36 -19.11 12.27
N GLN A 146 24.03 -18.59 11.09
CA GLN A 146 23.09 -17.51 10.90
C GLN A 146 21.77 -18.04 10.35
N PHE A 147 20.69 -17.39 10.73
CA PHE A 147 19.36 -17.64 10.17
C PHE A 147 18.63 -16.31 9.94
N ILE A 148 17.64 -16.36 9.06
CA ILE A 148 16.82 -15.20 8.72
C ILE A 148 15.66 -15.09 9.70
N CYS A 149 15.41 -13.88 10.16
CA CYS A 149 14.17 -13.46 10.75
C CYS A 149 13.61 -12.24 9.97
N ARG A 150 12.40 -11.81 10.32
CA ARG A 150 11.77 -10.66 9.67
C ARG A 150 11.86 -9.41 10.55
N PRO A 151 12.35 -8.28 10.02
CA PRO A 151 12.16 -7.01 10.71
C PRO A 151 10.66 -6.74 10.89
N LEU A 152 10.33 -5.92 11.88
CA LEU A 152 8.95 -5.51 12.13
C LEU A 152 8.41 -4.65 10.97
N PRO A 153 7.07 -4.60 10.78
CA PRO A 153 6.44 -4.04 9.58
C PRO A 153 6.59 -2.52 9.40
N TRP A 154 6.95 -1.78 10.45
CA TRP A 154 7.14 -0.34 10.40
C TRP A 154 8.59 0.03 10.71
N ILE A 155 9.13 0.99 9.98
CA ILE A 155 10.46 1.58 10.16
C ILE A 155 10.34 3.10 10.38
N THR A 156 11.19 3.68 11.21
CA THR A 156 11.23 5.15 11.36
C THR A 156 11.72 5.84 10.08
N ALA A 157 11.38 7.11 9.89
CA ALA A 157 11.90 7.91 8.77
C ALA A 157 13.44 7.97 8.75
N GLN A 158 14.05 8.09 9.93
CA GLN A 158 15.51 8.03 10.07
C GLN A 158 16.07 6.67 9.62
N GLY A 159 15.49 5.56 10.10
CA GLY A 159 15.92 4.21 9.71
C GLY A 159 15.73 3.95 8.22
N LEU A 160 14.65 4.47 7.62
CA LEU A 160 14.46 4.40 6.17
C LEU A 160 15.52 5.22 5.41
N GLY A 161 15.91 6.39 5.90
CA GLY A 161 17.02 7.17 5.33
C GLY A 161 18.34 6.39 5.36
N GLN A 162 18.66 5.73 6.47
CA GLN A 162 19.83 4.86 6.60
C GLN A 162 19.77 3.68 5.63
N TYR A 163 18.59 3.07 5.49
CA TYR A 163 18.34 2.02 4.51
C TYR A 163 18.58 2.53 3.07
N LEU A 164 18.10 3.72 2.72
CA LEU A 164 18.32 4.30 1.39
C LEU A 164 19.81 4.62 1.12
N LYS A 165 20.60 4.86 2.16
CA LYS A 165 22.07 5.06 2.10
C LYS A 165 22.89 3.77 2.04
N GLY A 166 22.31 2.62 2.34
CA GLY A 166 23.07 1.37 2.48
C GLY A 166 23.78 1.22 3.83
N GLU A 167 23.31 1.93 4.86
CA GLU A 167 23.87 1.87 6.21
C GLU A 167 23.28 0.72 7.03
N GLN A 168 23.97 0.36 8.12
CA GLN A 168 23.47 -0.60 9.10
C GLN A 168 22.25 -0.04 9.84
N LEU A 169 21.24 -0.88 10.04
CA LEU A 169 19.98 -0.51 10.70
C LEU A 169 19.96 -0.97 12.16
N ASP A 170 19.25 -0.22 12.99
CA ASP A 170 19.05 -0.55 14.41
C ASP A 170 17.67 -1.23 14.61
N PRO A 171 17.59 -2.39 15.28
CA PRO A 171 16.31 -3.03 15.63
C PRO A 171 15.29 -2.15 16.36
N HIS A 172 15.74 -1.13 17.08
CA HIS A 172 14.87 -0.19 17.79
C HIS A 172 14.20 0.85 16.87
N GLN A 173 14.62 0.93 15.62
CA GLN A 173 13.97 1.77 14.59
C GLN A 173 12.80 1.08 13.91
N PHE A 174 12.38 -0.08 14.42
CA PHE A 174 11.26 -0.84 13.89
C PHE A 174 10.16 -1.02 14.92
N HIS A 175 8.90 -1.15 14.47
CA HIS A 175 7.75 -1.30 15.35
C HIS A 175 6.68 -2.20 14.72
N ASP A 176 5.94 -2.92 15.57
CA ASP A 176 4.77 -3.71 15.15
C ASP A 176 3.59 -2.79 14.77
N HIS A 177 2.46 -3.34 14.34
CA HIS A 177 1.25 -2.59 14.05
C HIS A 177 0.74 -1.83 15.29
N PRO A 178 0.75 -0.47 15.30
CA PRO A 178 0.27 0.32 16.43
C PRO A 178 -1.27 0.46 16.45
N TRP A 179 -1.97 -0.62 16.14
CA TRP A 179 -3.42 -0.66 16.16
C TRP A 179 -3.92 -2.05 16.50
N SER A 180 -5.17 -2.12 16.91
CA SER A 180 -5.89 -3.36 17.13
C SER A 180 -7.13 -3.41 16.24
N VAL A 181 -7.51 -4.60 15.83
CA VAL A 181 -8.80 -4.83 15.16
C VAL A 181 -9.87 -4.97 16.24
N GLN A 182 -10.95 -4.22 16.11
CA GLN A 182 -12.12 -4.31 16.99
C GLN A 182 -13.35 -4.71 16.19
N ILE A 183 -13.98 -5.82 16.59
CA ILE A 183 -15.19 -6.34 15.95
C ILE A 183 -16.40 -5.81 16.71
N LEU A 184 -17.27 -5.10 16.01
CA LEU A 184 -18.47 -4.46 16.56
C LEU A 184 -19.72 -5.00 15.88
N PRO A 185 -20.52 -5.83 16.56
CA PRO A 185 -21.82 -6.25 16.06
C PRO A 185 -22.84 -5.13 16.30
N HIS A 186 -23.71 -4.92 15.32
CA HIS A 186 -24.74 -3.90 15.33
C HIS A 186 -26.06 -4.48 14.84
N ILE A 187 -27.17 -3.88 15.29
CA ILE A 187 -28.52 -4.31 14.93
C ILE A 187 -29.37 -3.14 14.44
N HIS A 188 -30.23 -3.43 13.47
CA HIS A 188 -31.32 -2.53 13.08
C HIS A 188 -32.64 -3.08 13.64
N MET A 189 -33.34 -2.23 14.38
CA MET A 189 -34.64 -2.54 14.96
C MET A 189 -35.76 -2.18 13.98
N ASP A 190 -36.86 -2.94 13.99
CA ASP A 190 -38.06 -2.57 13.27
C ASP A 190 -38.77 -1.40 13.97
N ASP A 191 -39.12 -0.38 13.20
CA ASP A 191 -39.69 0.86 13.73
C ASP A 191 -41.00 0.59 14.49
N GLY A 192 -41.10 1.14 15.69
CA GLY A 192 -42.26 0.93 16.57
C GLY A 192 -42.30 -0.45 17.25
N THR A 193 -41.30 -1.30 17.04
CA THR A 193 -41.18 -2.61 17.71
C THR A 193 -39.91 -2.68 18.58
N ARG A 194 -39.82 -3.73 19.40
CA ARG A 194 -38.58 -4.15 20.06
C ARG A 194 -38.00 -5.40 19.42
N GLN A 195 -38.23 -5.59 18.12
CA GLN A 195 -37.71 -6.72 17.35
C GLN A 195 -36.64 -6.23 16.36
N VAL A 196 -35.65 -7.09 16.11
CA VAL A 196 -34.63 -6.87 15.07
C VAL A 196 -35.28 -7.14 13.71
N LYS A 197 -34.92 -6.35 12.70
CA LYS A 197 -35.42 -6.57 11.33
C LYS A 197 -35.04 -7.96 10.83
N ASP A 198 -35.96 -8.67 10.19
CA ASP A 198 -35.67 -9.99 9.62
C ASP A 198 -34.65 -9.91 8.47
N GLN A 199 -34.70 -8.84 7.66
CA GLN A 199 -33.72 -8.52 6.64
C GLN A 199 -32.92 -7.30 7.06
N GLU A 200 -31.61 -7.29 6.80
CA GLU A 200 -30.72 -6.16 7.11
C GLU A 200 -30.59 -5.83 8.62
N GLY A 201 -31.17 -6.67 9.48
CA GLY A 201 -31.23 -6.44 10.93
C GLY A 201 -29.92 -6.61 11.67
N TYR A 202 -28.89 -7.18 11.04
CA TYR A 202 -27.59 -7.42 11.67
C TYR A 202 -26.44 -7.02 10.75
N PHE A 203 -25.48 -6.26 11.27
CA PHE A 203 -24.23 -5.99 10.58
C PHE A 203 -23.04 -6.09 11.54
N THR A 204 -21.89 -6.57 11.08
CA THR A 204 -20.66 -6.57 11.88
C THR A 204 -19.62 -5.68 11.23
N GLU A 205 -19.21 -4.69 11.99
CA GLU A 205 -18.16 -3.76 11.64
C GLU A 205 -16.81 -4.30 12.14
N VAL A 206 -15.79 -4.30 11.29
CA VAL A 206 -14.41 -4.66 11.67
C VAL A 206 -13.57 -3.39 11.64
N ALA A 207 -13.57 -2.68 12.77
CA ALA A 207 -12.96 -1.38 12.92
C ALA A 207 -11.49 -1.48 13.35
N ILE A 208 -10.74 -0.40 13.16
CA ILE A 208 -9.36 -0.22 13.57
C ILE A 208 -9.32 0.74 14.76
N ARG A 209 -8.68 0.30 15.84
CA ARG A 209 -8.36 1.13 17.00
C ARG A 209 -6.87 1.43 17.00
N LEU A 210 -6.48 2.68 16.74
CA LEU A 210 -5.11 3.10 16.99
C LEU A 210 -4.78 2.96 18.49
N HIS A 211 -3.56 2.52 18.79
CA HIS A 211 -3.08 2.48 20.16
C HIS A 211 -2.99 3.90 20.75
N PRO A 212 -3.10 4.06 22.08
CA PRO A 212 -3.11 5.38 22.71
C PRO A 212 -1.94 6.27 22.27
N GLY A 213 -2.28 7.48 21.81
CA GLY A 213 -1.34 8.52 21.40
C GLY A 213 -0.70 8.33 20.03
N TRP A 214 -0.93 7.21 19.34
CA TRP A 214 -0.61 7.06 17.92
C TRP A 214 -1.63 7.81 17.06
N LYS A 215 -1.13 8.42 15.97
CA LYS A 215 -1.92 9.27 15.07
C LYS A 215 -1.58 8.94 13.63
N LEU A 216 -2.46 9.35 12.72
CA LEU A 216 -2.09 9.49 11.32
C LEU A 216 -1.44 10.87 11.11
N VAL A 217 -0.55 10.97 10.14
CA VAL A 217 0.07 12.24 9.72
C VAL A 217 0.06 12.37 8.21
N ALA A 218 -0.26 13.55 7.70
CA ALA A 218 -0.32 13.82 6.27
C ALA A 218 0.05 15.27 5.96
N ALA A 219 0.47 15.53 4.73
CA ALA A 219 0.70 16.87 4.21
C ALA A 219 -0.36 17.26 3.18
N MET A 220 -0.76 18.53 3.15
CA MET A 220 -1.68 19.09 2.15
C MET A 220 -1.19 20.48 1.70
N SER A 221 -1.42 20.86 0.44
CA SER A 221 -1.08 22.20 -0.08
C SER A 221 -2.04 23.32 0.34
N TYR A 222 -2.71 23.18 1.48
CA TYR A 222 -3.62 24.20 2.02
C TYR A 222 -3.42 24.34 3.52
N GLU A 223 -3.24 25.58 3.97
CA GLU A 223 -2.97 25.92 5.37
C GLU A 223 -4.27 26.06 6.19
N LEU A 224 -4.52 25.10 7.08
CA LEU A 224 -5.56 25.24 8.11
C LEU A 224 -5.12 26.22 9.20
N GLN A 225 -5.99 27.17 9.53
CA GLN A 225 -5.73 28.20 10.55
C GLN A 225 -5.88 27.69 11.99
N LYS A 226 -6.64 26.61 12.17
CA LYS A 226 -6.92 26.00 13.48
C LYS A 226 -7.20 24.51 13.31
N ALA A 227 -7.26 23.81 14.44
CA ALA A 227 -7.68 22.42 14.45
C ALA A 227 -9.17 22.30 14.10
N GLU A 228 -9.52 21.27 13.34
CA GLU A 228 -10.86 21.03 12.81
C GLU A 228 -11.24 19.56 12.96
N VAL A 229 -12.54 19.27 13.10
CA VAL A 229 -13.05 17.89 13.19
C VAL A 229 -13.60 17.46 11.83
N VAL A 230 -13.15 16.32 11.34
CA VAL A 230 -13.61 15.72 10.08
C VAL A 230 -14.29 14.39 10.32
N ARG A 231 -15.14 13.99 9.38
CA ARG A 231 -15.54 12.60 9.25
C ARG A 231 -14.41 11.85 8.53
N LEU A 232 -13.95 10.74 9.10
CA LEU A 232 -12.90 9.92 8.53
C LEU A 232 -13.27 8.44 8.68
N GLY A 233 -13.43 7.76 7.54
CA GLY A 233 -13.91 6.38 7.50
C GLY A 233 -15.43 6.26 7.31
N GLY A 234 -15.93 5.04 7.44
CA GLY A 234 -17.36 4.70 7.38
C GLY A 234 -18.11 5.03 8.67
N GLU A 235 -19.41 4.76 8.70
CA GLU A 235 -20.29 4.81 9.89
C GLU A 235 -20.26 6.11 10.73
N GLY A 236 -19.74 7.20 10.17
CA GLY A 236 -19.74 8.51 10.82
C GLY A 236 -18.62 8.76 11.83
N HIS A 237 -17.59 7.91 11.86
CA HIS A 237 -16.39 8.11 12.69
C HIS A 237 -15.70 9.44 12.40
N ARG A 238 -15.01 9.96 13.41
CA ARG A 238 -14.44 11.32 13.37
C ARG A 238 -12.99 11.35 13.79
N ALA A 239 -12.27 12.31 13.24
CA ALA A 239 -10.90 12.60 13.61
C ALA A 239 -10.72 14.11 13.83
N LEU A 240 -9.86 14.45 14.79
CA LEU A 240 -9.35 15.81 14.98
C LEU A 240 -8.12 16.00 14.09
N VAL A 241 -8.17 17.00 13.21
CA VAL A 241 -7.06 17.40 12.35
C VAL A 241 -6.40 18.62 12.98
N SER A 242 -5.12 18.51 13.34
CA SER A 242 -4.36 19.60 13.97
C SER A 242 -3.11 19.95 13.15
N PRO A 243 -2.85 21.24 12.87
CA PRO A 243 -1.60 21.67 12.23
C PRO A 243 -0.38 21.21 13.03
N VAL A 244 0.70 20.85 12.32
CA VAL A 244 2.00 20.50 12.91
C VAL A 244 3.02 21.56 12.49
N PRO A 245 3.28 22.58 13.33
CA PRO A 245 4.31 23.57 13.04
C PRO A 245 5.68 22.87 12.99
N SER A 246 6.41 23.05 11.88
CA SER A 246 7.79 22.55 11.72
C SER A 246 7.94 21.02 11.88
N PHE A 247 7.37 20.24 10.95
CA PHE A 247 7.53 18.78 10.92
C PHE A 247 8.92 18.35 10.42
N GLN A 248 9.86 18.15 11.35
CA GLN A 248 11.28 17.85 11.04
C GLN A 248 11.51 16.42 10.57
N GLU A 249 10.70 15.45 11.00
CA GLU A 249 10.85 14.04 10.64
C GLU A 249 10.89 13.79 9.11
N TRP A 250 10.20 14.62 8.34
CA TRP A 250 10.21 14.51 6.88
C TRP A 250 11.59 14.82 6.26
N GLN A 251 12.42 15.63 6.93
CA GLN A 251 13.73 16.03 6.43
C GLN A 251 14.68 14.85 6.22
N TYR A 252 14.50 13.75 6.98
CA TYR A 252 15.27 12.52 6.78
C TYR A 252 15.05 11.88 5.41
N LEU A 253 14.00 12.25 4.67
CA LEU A 253 13.61 11.58 3.42
C LEU A 253 13.64 12.51 2.20
N GLN A 254 13.66 13.83 2.41
CA GLN A 254 13.57 14.83 1.34
C GLN A 254 14.66 14.67 0.28
N GLU A 255 15.89 14.34 0.68
CA GLU A 255 17.02 14.21 -0.25
C GLU A 255 16.88 13.03 -1.22
N TYR A 256 16.05 12.04 -0.90
CA TYR A 256 15.86 10.83 -1.71
C TYR A 256 14.66 10.92 -2.65
N GLU A 257 13.91 12.03 -2.66
CA GLU A 257 12.77 12.19 -3.58
C GLU A 257 13.19 12.23 -5.06
N GLN A 258 14.49 12.44 -5.33
CA GLN A 258 15.07 12.44 -6.66
C GLN A 258 16.27 11.48 -6.70
N PRO A 259 16.52 10.81 -7.84
CA PRO A 259 17.66 9.91 -7.97
C PRO A 259 18.99 10.67 -7.95
N GLY A 260 19.88 10.27 -7.04
CA GLY A 260 21.27 10.71 -6.97
C GLY A 260 22.11 10.17 -8.13
N GLN A 261 23.40 10.50 -8.19
CA GLN A 261 24.32 9.99 -9.22
C GLN A 261 24.56 8.48 -9.11
N SER A 262 24.57 7.96 -7.89
CA SER A 262 24.80 6.54 -7.56
C SER A 262 23.52 5.74 -7.35
N SER A 263 22.33 6.32 -7.58
CA SER A 263 21.08 5.62 -7.29
C SER A 263 20.84 4.46 -8.24
N ASP A 264 20.64 3.27 -7.67
CA ASP A 264 20.47 1.99 -8.37
C ASP A 264 19.20 1.24 -7.96
N PHE A 265 18.46 1.75 -6.96
CA PHE A 265 17.17 1.19 -6.56
C PHE A 265 16.18 2.28 -6.12
N ALA A 266 14.89 1.93 -6.15
CA ALA A 266 13.81 2.78 -5.65
C ALA A 266 12.91 2.03 -4.66
N TYR A 267 12.52 2.72 -3.60
CA TYR A 267 11.53 2.33 -2.60
C TYR A 267 10.20 3.05 -2.89
N LEU A 268 9.08 2.31 -2.87
CA LEU A 268 7.74 2.85 -3.08
C LEU A 268 7.17 3.37 -1.76
N LEU A 269 7.05 4.69 -1.62
CA LEU A 269 6.58 5.34 -0.40
C LEU A 269 5.07 5.31 -0.23
N THR A 270 4.33 5.56 -1.30
CA THR A 270 2.87 5.57 -1.31
C THR A 270 2.35 4.55 -2.32
N PRO A 271 1.15 3.99 -2.13
CA PRO A 271 0.58 3.02 -3.06
C PRO A 271 0.65 3.52 -4.50
N GLY A 272 1.15 2.68 -5.42
CA GLY A 272 1.35 3.03 -6.83
C GLY A 272 0.44 2.25 -7.76
N LEU A 273 0.37 2.66 -9.01
CA LEU A 273 -0.44 2.00 -10.03
C LEU A 273 0.46 1.60 -11.21
N ALA A 274 0.69 0.29 -11.32
CA ALA A 274 1.48 -0.31 -12.39
C ALA A 274 0.57 -0.98 -13.43
N GLU A 275 -0.16 -0.16 -14.19
CA GLU A 275 -1.01 -0.65 -15.27
C GLU A 275 -0.13 -1.21 -16.41
N LYS A 276 -0.39 -2.46 -16.79
CA LYS A 276 0.30 -3.14 -17.90
C LYS A 276 -0.54 -3.13 -19.18
N ASP A 277 -1.85 -3.19 -19.02
CA ASP A 277 -2.87 -3.08 -20.06
C ASP A 277 -4.15 -2.54 -19.41
N THR A 278 -5.15 -2.17 -20.21
CA THR A 278 -6.43 -1.62 -19.75
C THR A 278 -7.05 -2.51 -18.67
N ALA A 279 -7.14 -2.00 -17.44
CA ALA A 279 -7.64 -2.71 -16.27
C ALA A 279 -6.86 -4.00 -15.89
N LEU A 280 -5.61 -4.14 -16.36
CA LEU A 280 -4.69 -5.19 -15.96
C LEU A 280 -3.48 -4.58 -15.27
N TYR A 281 -3.33 -4.89 -13.99
CA TYR A 281 -2.32 -4.29 -13.11
C TYR A 281 -1.25 -5.32 -12.73
N GLY A 282 0.01 -4.91 -12.83
CA GLY A 282 1.16 -5.68 -12.36
C GLY A 282 1.78 -5.06 -11.11
N VAL A 283 3.00 -5.51 -10.78
CA VAL A 283 3.83 -4.94 -9.71
C VAL A 283 4.73 -3.82 -10.25
N TYR A 284 5.01 -3.83 -11.55
CA TYR A 284 5.76 -2.80 -12.26
C TYR A 284 5.17 -2.62 -13.69
N PRO A 285 5.26 -1.42 -14.28
CA PRO A 285 4.87 -1.16 -15.67
C PRO A 285 5.67 -1.99 -16.67
N SER A 286 5.06 -2.40 -17.78
CA SER A 286 5.72 -3.25 -18.79
C SER A 286 7.03 -2.63 -19.34
N ASN A 287 7.07 -1.31 -19.52
CA ASN A 287 8.25 -0.59 -19.99
C ASN A 287 9.40 -0.53 -18.97
N TRP A 288 9.20 -0.94 -17.72
CA TRP A 288 10.28 -1.02 -16.73
C TRP A 288 11.08 -2.32 -16.81
N GLN A 289 10.52 -3.38 -17.42
CA GLN A 289 11.09 -4.73 -17.38
C GLN A 289 12.54 -4.79 -17.87
N GLU A 290 12.86 -4.10 -18.96
CA GLU A 290 14.20 -4.12 -19.54
C GLU A 290 15.24 -3.41 -18.65
N HIS A 291 14.79 -2.48 -17.81
CA HIS A 291 15.63 -1.67 -16.92
C HIS A 291 15.77 -2.26 -15.51
N LEU A 292 14.89 -3.17 -15.11
CA LEU A 292 14.90 -3.76 -13.78
C LEU A 292 15.84 -4.98 -13.74
N LYS A 293 16.63 -5.07 -12.66
CA LYS A 293 17.36 -6.28 -12.25
C LYS A 293 16.49 -7.18 -11.37
N GLY A 294 15.51 -6.59 -10.66
CA GLY A 294 14.62 -7.33 -9.78
C GLY A 294 13.57 -6.45 -9.11
N CYS A 295 12.57 -7.06 -8.50
CA CYS A 295 11.48 -6.38 -7.81
C CYS A 295 10.98 -7.23 -6.63
N VAL A 296 10.74 -6.58 -5.48
CA VAL A 296 10.18 -7.22 -4.28
C VAL A 296 8.96 -6.44 -3.82
N SER A 297 7.81 -7.11 -3.71
CA SER A 297 6.53 -6.51 -3.33
C SER A 297 5.66 -7.50 -2.56
N ASP A 298 4.58 -6.98 -1.97
CA ASP A 298 3.52 -7.74 -1.31
C ASP A 298 2.31 -7.94 -2.24
N ARG A 299 1.25 -8.57 -1.72
CA ARG A 299 -0.03 -8.67 -2.41
C ARG A 299 -0.60 -7.28 -2.74
N ALA A 300 -1.20 -7.18 -3.91
CA ALA A 300 -1.80 -5.93 -4.38
C ALA A 300 -2.94 -5.45 -3.45
N LEU A 301 -3.04 -4.14 -3.32
CA LEU A 301 -4.10 -3.47 -2.56
C LEU A 301 -5.29 -3.25 -3.49
N LEU A 302 -6.38 -3.96 -3.24
CA LEU A 302 -7.57 -3.91 -4.08
C LEU A 302 -8.47 -2.75 -3.67
N TRP A 303 -8.87 -1.92 -4.63
CA TRP A 303 -9.68 -0.74 -4.35
C TRP A 303 -10.69 -0.41 -5.45
N GLY A 304 -11.75 0.26 -5.04
CA GLY A 304 -12.89 0.67 -5.87
C GLY A 304 -14.07 -0.30 -5.76
N GLY A 305 -15.24 0.12 -6.22
CA GLY A 305 -16.46 -0.68 -6.12
C GLY A 305 -16.53 -1.83 -7.13
N VAL A 306 -17.69 -2.47 -7.20
CA VAL A 306 -17.98 -3.50 -8.20
C VAL A 306 -18.08 -2.89 -9.59
N SER A 307 -17.23 -3.35 -10.51
CA SER A 307 -17.38 -3.04 -11.94
C SER A 307 -18.27 -4.09 -12.61
N GLN A 308 -19.29 -3.68 -13.37
CA GLN A 308 -20.06 -4.61 -14.20
C GLN A 308 -19.27 -4.92 -15.48
N ILE A 309 -18.57 -6.05 -15.55
CA ILE A 309 -17.97 -6.52 -16.80
C ILE A 309 -18.90 -7.56 -17.42
N ARG A 310 -19.46 -7.24 -18.59
CA ARG A 310 -20.17 -8.22 -19.43
C ARG A 310 -19.13 -9.02 -20.21
N ARG A 311 -18.73 -10.20 -19.72
CA ARG A 311 -17.91 -11.13 -20.52
C ARG A 311 -18.77 -11.76 -21.62
N ARG A 312 -18.29 -11.70 -22.86
CA ARG A 312 -18.82 -12.53 -23.95
C ARG A 312 -18.11 -13.89 -23.89
N LEU A 313 -18.86 -14.97 -23.69
CA LEU A 313 -18.30 -16.31 -23.78
C LEU A 313 -17.84 -16.60 -25.21
N PRO A 314 -16.68 -17.25 -25.42
CA PRO A 314 -16.37 -17.82 -26.72
C PRO A 314 -17.36 -18.97 -27.00
N LYS A 315 -17.77 -19.11 -28.26
CA LYS A 315 -18.54 -20.28 -28.71
C LYS A 315 -17.70 -21.52 -28.38
N SER A 316 -18.25 -22.45 -27.61
CA SER A 316 -17.71 -23.81 -27.57
C SER A 316 -17.74 -24.38 -29.00
N GLU A 317 -16.66 -25.03 -29.42
CA GLU A 317 -16.53 -25.64 -30.76
C GLU A 317 -17.43 -26.88 -30.98
N GLU A 318 -18.34 -27.19 -30.06
CA GLU A 318 -19.19 -28.40 -30.14
C GLU A 318 -20.60 -28.17 -30.71
N THR A 319 -20.87 -27.07 -31.39
CA THR A 319 -22.17 -26.91 -32.07
C THR A 319 -22.04 -26.37 -33.49
N LEU A 320 -21.24 -27.08 -34.29
CA LEU A 320 -21.24 -26.98 -35.75
C LEU A 320 -22.34 -27.88 -36.32
N GLY A 321 -23.58 -27.37 -36.29
CA GLY A 321 -24.67 -28.03 -36.99
C GLY A 321 -26.04 -27.83 -36.37
N GLN A 322 -26.54 -26.59 -36.34
CA GLN A 322 -27.96 -26.35 -36.55
C GLN A 322 -28.22 -24.87 -36.85
N THR A 323 -29.03 -24.68 -37.88
CA THR A 323 -29.50 -23.45 -38.49
C THR A 323 -30.36 -22.61 -37.54
N ALA A 324 -30.22 -21.29 -37.68
CA ALA A 324 -31.19 -20.20 -37.52
C ALA A 324 -32.24 -20.27 -36.38
N ASP A 325 -32.36 -19.14 -35.69
CA ASP A 325 -33.47 -18.75 -34.80
C ASP A 325 -33.48 -19.33 -33.39
N THR A 326 -32.46 -18.96 -32.61
CA THR A 326 -32.65 -18.84 -31.16
C THR A 326 -31.90 -17.59 -30.70
N GLU A 327 -32.65 -16.58 -30.27
CA GLU A 327 -32.12 -15.47 -29.47
C GLU A 327 -31.27 -16.07 -28.36
N GLN A 328 -29.96 -15.95 -28.50
CA GLN A 328 -29.00 -16.55 -27.58
C GLN A 328 -29.24 -15.93 -26.21
N LEU A 329 -29.68 -16.76 -25.26
CA LEU A 329 -29.59 -16.53 -23.82
C LEU A 329 -28.12 -16.34 -23.45
N ILE A 330 -27.58 -15.15 -23.75
CA ILE A 330 -26.34 -14.65 -23.20
C ILE A 330 -26.65 -14.39 -21.73
N GLN A 331 -26.47 -15.38 -20.86
CA GLN A 331 -26.47 -15.10 -19.43
C GLN A 331 -25.19 -14.30 -19.13
N PRO A 332 -25.30 -13.01 -18.75
CA PRO A 332 -24.12 -12.27 -18.35
C PRO A 332 -23.59 -12.89 -17.06
N GLU A 333 -22.38 -13.45 -17.11
CA GLU A 333 -21.71 -13.90 -15.89
C GLU A 333 -21.41 -12.68 -15.02
N PHE A 334 -21.90 -12.71 -13.78
CA PHE A 334 -21.66 -11.68 -12.79
C PHE A 334 -20.27 -11.87 -12.17
N ALA A 335 -19.33 -10.98 -12.50
CA ALA A 335 -18.00 -10.98 -11.90
C ALA A 335 -17.77 -9.71 -11.07
N LEU A 336 -17.51 -9.90 -9.78
CA LEU A 336 -17.09 -8.85 -8.86
C LEU A 336 -15.60 -8.56 -9.09
N LEU A 337 -15.28 -7.54 -9.88
CA LEU A 337 -13.88 -7.15 -10.10
C LEU A 337 -13.57 -5.82 -9.42
N PRO A 338 -12.51 -5.75 -8.59
CA PRO A 338 -12.03 -4.49 -8.04
C PRO A 338 -11.66 -3.56 -9.20
N GLN A 339 -12.03 -2.29 -9.10
CA GLN A 339 -11.76 -1.33 -10.17
C GLN A 339 -10.27 -1.11 -10.40
N ARG A 340 -9.46 -1.20 -9.34
CA ARG A 340 -8.00 -1.00 -9.39
C ARG A 340 -7.28 -1.93 -8.41
N ALA A 341 -6.06 -2.32 -8.78
CA ALA A 341 -5.13 -3.00 -7.90
C ALA A 341 -3.85 -2.15 -7.80
N PHE A 342 -3.55 -1.68 -6.58
CA PHE A 342 -2.39 -0.85 -6.30
C PHE A 342 -1.22 -1.68 -5.82
N VAL A 343 -0.02 -1.27 -6.20
CA VAL A 343 1.23 -1.80 -5.66
C VAL A 343 1.42 -1.22 -4.24
N PRO A 344 1.60 -2.06 -3.21
CA PRO A 344 1.71 -1.60 -1.82
C PRO A 344 3.01 -0.83 -1.57
N SER A 345 2.96 0.14 -0.64
CA SER A 345 4.16 0.81 -0.14
C SER A 345 5.12 -0.20 0.51
N GLY A 346 6.40 0.13 0.51
CA GLY A 346 7.46 -0.81 0.90
C GLY A 346 8.04 -1.59 -0.28
N THR A 347 7.34 -1.62 -1.42
CA THR A 347 7.83 -2.28 -2.64
C THR A 347 9.18 -1.70 -3.06
N VAL A 348 10.11 -2.57 -3.46
CA VAL A 348 11.45 -2.18 -3.90
C VAL A 348 11.71 -2.62 -5.33
N TYR A 349 12.27 -1.69 -6.11
CA TYR A 349 12.67 -1.89 -7.50
C TYR A 349 14.19 -1.76 -7.61
N LEU A 350 14.85 -2.80 -8.08
CA LEU A 350 16.28 -2.81 -8.34
C LEU A 350 16.52 -2.58 -9.83
N PHE A 351 17.32 -1.58 -10.20
CA PHE A 351 17.60 -1.23 -11.59
C PHE A 351 18.98 -1.77 -12.02
N LYS A 352 19.12 -2.08 -13.31
CA LYS A 352 20.39 -2.54 -13.90
C LYS A 352 21.42 -1.41 -13.99
N GLU A 353 20.93 -0.20 -14.28
CA GLU A 353 21.72 1.02 -14.44
C GLU A 353 20.91 2.18 -13.84
N LYS A 354 21.58 3.31 -13.58
CA LYS A 354 20.89 4.53 -13.16
C LYS A 354 19.77 4.87 -14.15
N PRO A 355 18.52 4.99 -13.71
CA PRO A 355 17.44 5.37 -14.60
C PRO A 355 17.63 6.81 -15.07
N LEU A 356 17.69 6.98 -16.40
CA LEU A 356 17.73 8.30 -17.03
C LEU A 356 16.29 8.82 -17.20
N PRO A 357 16.03 10.12 -16.95
CA PRO A 357 14.70 10.72 -17.11
C PRO A 357 14.06 10.48 -18.49
N ASP A 358 14.89 10.38 -19.54
CA ASP A 358 14.44 10.15 -20.92
C ASP A 358 13.99 8.70 -21.18
N LYS A 359 14.44 7.74 -20.34
CA LYS A 359 14.14 6.30 -20.49
C LYS A 359 13.01 5.83 -19.58
N LEU A 360 12.82 6.46 -18.43
CA LEU A 360 11.71 6.19 -17.50
C LEU A 360 10.82 7.43 -17.36
N PRO A 361 9.77 7.59 -18.20
CA PRO A 361 8.77 8.62 -17.97
C PRO A 361 8.14 8.41 -16.58
N ASN A 362 7.93 9.50 -15.84
CA ASN A 362 7.46 9.49 -14.45
C ASN A 362 8.41 8.77 -13.46
N TYR A 363 9.73 8.91 -13.59
CA TYR A 363 10.69 8.36 -12.61
C TYR A 363 10.46 8.84 -11.15
N ALA A 364 9.63 9.86 -10.92
CA ALA A 364 9.25 10.27 -9.56
C ALA A 364 8.06 9.46 -8.99
N GLN A 365 7.24 8.82 -9.85
CA GLN A 365 5.97 8.19 -9.48
C GLN A 365 5.63 6.95 -10.31
N LEU A 366 5.27 5.86 -9.64
CA LEU A 366 4.70 4.64 -10.24
C LEU A 366 3.24 4.88 -10.66
N LEU A 367 3.04 5.50 -11.81
CA LEU A 367 1.72 5.78 -12.40
C LEU A 367 1.71 5.45 -13.91
N PRO A 368 0.54 5.17 -14.51
CA PRO A 368 0.43 4.91 -15.95
C PRO A 368 0.93 6.09 -16.80
N SER A 369 1.57 5.78 -17.93
CA SER A 369 2.18 6.74 -18.85
C SER A 369 1.14 7.58 -19.61
N GLU A 370 -0.03 7.00 -19.89
CA GLU A 370 -1.08 7.67 -20.64
C GLU A 370 -1.81 8.69 -19.76
N ASN A 371 -2.13 9.86 -20.34
CA ASN A 371 -2.95 10.88 -19.69
C ASN A 371 -4.40 10.38 -19.54
N SER A 372 -4.63 9.53 -18.54
CA SER A 372 -5.99 9.19 -18.13
C SER A 372 -6.66 10.40 -17.47
N GLN A 373 -8.00 10.44 -17.53
CA GLN A 373 -8.81 11.47 -16.87
C GLN A 373 -8.50 11.61 -15.36
N TRP A 374 -7.95 10.56 -14.74
CA TRP A 374 -7.62 10.48 -13.31
C TRP A 374 -6.12 10.69 -13.01
N GLY A 375 -5.27 10.69 -14.03
CA GLY A 375 -3.81 10.75 -13.87
C GLY A 375 -3.37 11.95 -13.06
N GLU A 376 -3.98 13.11 -13.32
CA GLU A 376 -3.69 14.33 -12.58
C GLU A 376 -4.07 14.24 -11.10
N THR A 377 -5.23 13.66 -10.80
CA THR A 377 -5.64 13.42 -9.40
C THR A 377 -4.65 12.51 -8.70
N PHE A 378 -4.19 11.43 -9.34
CA PHE A 378 -3.20 10.55 -8.73
C PHE A 378 -1.86 11.24 -8.48
N ARG A 379 -1.38 12.06 -9.43
CA ARG A 379 -0.16 12.85 -9.26
C ARG A 379 -0.27 13.83 -8.10
N GLN A 380 -1.36 14.59 -8.04
CA GLN A 380 -1.64 15.56 -6.97
C GLN A 380 -1.73 14.88 -5.59
N LEU A 381 -2.29 13.68 -5.52
CA LEU A 381 -2.37 12.89 -4.28
C LEU A 381 -1.10 12.09 -3.97
N ASN A 382 -0.01 12.35 -4.71
CA ASN A 382 1.28 11.67 -4.58
C ASN A 382 1.15 10.15 -4.57
N TYR A 383 0.29 9.55 -5.40
CA TYR A 383 0.31 8.09 -5.59
C TYR A 383 1.60 7.67 -6.28
N GLY A 384 2.09 6.49 -5.88
CA GLY A 384 3.27 5.87 -6.47
C GLY A 384 4.58 6.60 -6.18
N LYS A 385 4.65 7.50 -5.20
CA LYS A 385 5.84 8.31 -4.93
C LYS A 385 7.04 7.41 -4.60
N LEU A 386 8.15 7.64 -5.29
CA LEU A 386 9.38 6.85 -5.13
C LEU A 386 10.40 7.62 -4.29
N LEU A 387 11.17 6.89 -3.49
CA LEU A 387 12.39 7.35 -2.84
C LEU A 387 13.57 6.53 -3.40
N TRP A 388 14.65 7.21 -3.73
CA TRP A 388 15.80 6.65 -4.45
C TRP A 388 16.96 6.41 -3.51
N GLY A 389 17.55 5.22 -3.58
CA GLY A 389 18.69 4.85 -2.75
C GLY A 389 19.84 4.29 -3.55
N THR A 390 20.92 3.99 -2.85
CA THR A 390 22.08 3.26 -3.37
C THR A 390 22.28 2.00 -2.55
N ARG A 391 22.38 0.85 -3.21
CA ARG A 391 22.85 -0.39 -2.59
C ARG A 391 24.38 -0.42 -2.66
N THR A 392 24.99 -0.77 -1.53
CA THR A 392 26.44 -1.01 -1.38
C THR A 392 26.80 -2.47 -1.56
#